data_AF-A0A094G7L3-F1
#
_entry.id   AF-A0A094G7L3-F1
#
_cell.length_a   1.000
_cell.length_b   1.000
_cell.length_c   1.000
_cell.angle_alpha   90.00
_cell.angle_beta   90.00
_cell.angle_gamma   90.00
#
_symmetry.space_group_name_H-M   'P 1'
#
loop_
_entity.id
_entity.type
_entity.pdbx_description
1 polymer ?
#
loop_
_entity_poly.entity_id
_entity_poly.type
_entity_poly.pdbx_seq_one_letter_code
_entity_poly.pdbx_strand_id
1 'polypeptide(L)'
;MDAFRDPTPQGSAYSAPQVAAWLRHISLPSSLTQYIDSPSTFPKTAASLQSLFRCQITTFPYENLSVHYSQSHQVSIQPNVLFTKMMAPDHNGRGGYCMELSIFFHHMLRGLGFHVYMTGVRNRTRTDGMPQGEYQGWTHINNIVHLPCGSKFSADVAFGGDGPTSPLPMDGAASTLHNLGTQEVRLVYENIPKQRLREPKLWVYQYRNSTDKEWNSFYSFSEVEFFQEDFEVQNWWTSVKTLHRWTVLVVRFLREGEPIKFPKNDAWRKGDDQEVGIVGKVMLVNNLVKVNVGGKTRVLHEFNSEDERLLALQEYFGISLTQEEAQFIKGWDMALK
;
A
#
# COMPACT_ATOMS: atom_id res chain seq x y z
N MET A 1 23.07 -14.50 8.13
CA MET A 1 21.92 -14.24 7.25
C MET A 1 21.49 -15.58 6.68
N ASP A 2 21.06 -16.49 7.57
CA ASP A 2 21.05 -17.92 7.24
C ASP A 2 19.71 -18.35 6.61
N ALA A 3 18.79 -17.39 6.47
CA ALA A 3 17.47 -17.58 5.89
C ALA A 3 17.45 -17.50 4.35
N PHE A 4 18.47 -16.92 3.72
CA PHE A 4 18.56 -16.83 2.25
C PHE A 4 19.59 -17.81 1.74
N ARG A 5 19.27 -18.49 0.63
CA ARG A 5 20.22 -19.37 -0.06
C ARG A 5 21.45 -18.59 -0.52
N ASP A 6 21.23 -17.39 -1.05
CA ASP A 6 22.28 -16.55 -1.62
C ASP A 6 22.62 -15.41 -0.64
N PRO A 7 23.90 -15.15 -0.33
CA PRO A 7 24.30 -14.16 0.68
C PRO A 7 24.13 -12.72 0.19
N THR A 8 24.02 -12.52 -1.13
CA THR A 8 23.82 -11.22 -1.75
C THR A 8 22.34 -10.95 -1.99
N PRO A 9 21.84 -9.72 -1.75
CA PRO A 9 20.47 -9.35 -2.12
C PRO A 9 20.17 -9.60 -3.60
N GLN A 10 18.97 -10.06 -3.89
CA GLN A 10 18.51 -10.30 -5.26
C GLN A 10 18.36 -8.95 -6.01
N GLY A 11 18.86 -8.84 -7.24
CA GLY A 11 18.92 -7.57 -7.98
C GLY A 11 17.56 -6.98 -8.34
N SER A 12 17.37 -5.67 -8.31
CA SER A 12 16.08 -5.04 -8.67
C SER A 12 15.76 -5.13 -10.17
N ALA A 13 14.47 -5.06 -10.51
CA ALA A 13 14.03 -4.77 -11.88
C ALA A 13 14.28 -3.30 -12.28
N TYR A 14 14.59 -2.44 -11.31
CA TYR A 14 14.89 -1.02 -11.51
C TYR A 14 16.38 -0.73 -11.41
N SER A 15 16.86 0.13 -12.31
CA SER A 15 18.24 0.62 -12.30
C SER A 15 18.49 1.59 -11.13
N ALA A 16 19.75 1.77 -10.75
CA ALA A 16 20.11 2.71 -9.68
C ALA A 16 19.58 4.16 -9.91
N PRO A 17 19.61 4.73 -11.14
CA PRO A 17 18.99 6.03 -11.40
C PRO A 17 17.47 6.05 -11.16
N GLN A 18 16.75 4.97 -11.49
CA GLN A 18 15.31 4.86 -11.24
C GLN A 18 15.01 4.81 -9.74
N VAL A 19 15.81 4.06 -8.97
CA VAL A 19 15.71 4.02 -7.49
C VAL A 19 16.01 5.39 -6.89
N ALA A 20 17.04 6.10 -7.38
CA ALA A 20 17.35 7.46 -6.95
C ALA A 20 16.22 8.44 -7.26
N ALA A 21 15.59 8.33 -8.44
CA ALA A 21 14.42 9.14 -8.81
C ALA A 21 13.24 8.90 -7.86
N TRP A 22 12.99 7.64 -7.49
CA TRP A 22 11.98 7.30 -6.49
C TRP A 22 12.30 7.89 -5.11
N LEU A 23 13.55 7.77 -4.62
CA LEU A 23 13.96 8.37 -3.34
C LEU A 23 13.73 9.89 -3.30
N ARG A 24 13.96 10.61 -4.41
CA ARG A 24 13.64 12.05 -4.52
C ARG A 24 12.13 12.29 -4.48
N HIS A 25 11.36 11.44 -5.16
CA HIS A 25 9.92 11.59 -5.30
C HIS A 25 9.15 11.33 -4.00
N ILE A 26 9.59 10.38 -3.17
CA ILE A 26 8.87 10.03 -1.93
C ILE A 26 9.06 11.03 -0.78
N SER A 27 9.82 12.11 -1.00
CA SER A 27 10.08 13.18 -0.03
C SER A 27 10.56 12.62 1.31
N LEU A 28 11.78 12.08 1.29
CA LEU A 28 12.46 11.53 2.47
C LEU A 28 12.71 12.61 3.54
N PRO A 29 12.77 12.22 4.82
CA PRO A 29 13.33 13.06 5.87
C PRO A 29 14.76 13.52 5.53
N SER A 30 15.11 14.77 5.89
CA SER A 30 16.41 15.38 5.58
C SER A 30 17.62 14.49 5.94
N SER A 31 17.55 13.74 7.06
CA SER A 31 18.60 12.81 7.52
C SER A 31 18.92 11.68 6.53
N LEU A 32 17.98 11.31 5.66
CA LEU A 32 18.11 10.23 4.69
C LEU A 32 18.40 10.73 3.26
N THR A 33 18.35 12.04 3.01
CA THR A 33 18.55 12.62 1.67
C THR A 33 19.97 12.39 1.13
N GLN A 34 20.96 12.28 2.01
CA GLN A 34 22.36 11.99 1.64
C GLN A 34 22.55 10.66 0.89
N TYR A 35 21.59 9.73 0.98
CA TYR A 35 21.65 8.41 0.34
C TYR A 35 20.99 8.39 -1.06
N ILE A 36 20.37 9.48 -1.50
CA ILE A 36 19.61 9.55 -2.76
C ILE A 36 20.49 9.20 -3.97
N ASP A 37 21.66 9.82 -4.06
CA ASP A 37 22.56 9.67 -5.22
C ASP A 37 23.45 8.41 -5.12
N SER A 38 23.35 7.66 -4.01
CA SER A 38 24.04 6.39 -3.81
C SER A 38 23.10 5.36 -3.15
N PRO A 39 22.05 4.89 -3.85
CA PRO A 39 21.00 4.08 -3.23
C PRO A 39 21.50 2.79 -2.54
N SER A 40 22.61 2.22 -3.00
CA SER A 40 23.21 1.02 -2.41
C SER A 40 23.77 1.25 -1.00
N THR A 41 24.08 2.49 -0.61
CA THR A 41 24.57 2.84 0.73
C THR A 41 23.46 3.17 1.72
N PHE A 42 22.20 3.17 1.28
CA PHE A 42 21.05 3.44 2.14
C PHE A 42 21.03 2.50 3.35
N PRO A 43 20.86 2.97 4.60
CA PRO A 43 20.99 2.10 5.77
C PRO A 43 19.90 1.03 5.84
N LYS A 44 20.27 -0.23 6.12
CA LYS A 44 19.34 -1.35 6.24
C LYS A 44 18.94 -1.56 7.70
N THR A 45 18.31 -0.54 8.26
CA THR A 45 17.86 -0.54 9.67
C THR A 45 16.34 -0.52 9.77
N ALA A 46 15.80 -0.83 10.95
CA ALA A 46 14.36 -0.78 11.20
C ALA A 46 13.80 0.65 11.02
N ALA A 47 14.53 1.66 11.50
CA ALA A 47 14.17 3.07 11.34
C ALA A 47 14.13 3.47 9.86
N SER A 48 15.15 3.09 9.09
CA SER A 48 15.20 3.34 7.65
C SER A 48 14.04 2.66 6.90
N LEU A 49 13.72 1.40 7.23
CA LEU A 49 12.58 0.70 6.65
C LEU A 49 11.26 1.38 7.01
N GLN A 50 11.11 1.86 8.25
CA GLN A 50 9.93 2.60 8.69
C GLN A 50 9.77 3.93 7.93
N SER A 51 10.86 4.70 7.75
CA SER A 51 10.81 5.94 6.97
C SER A 51 10.41 5.66 5.52
N LEU A 52 11.04 4.67 4.86
CA LEU A 52 10.69 4.28 3.49
C LEU A 52 9.23 3.85 3.37
N PHE A 53 8.74 3.04 4.31
CA PHE A 53 7.36 2.58 4.35
C PHE A 53 6.39 3.77 4.44
N ARG A 54 6.60 4.67 5.40
CA ARG A 54 5.73 5.84 5.64
C ARG A 54 5.79 6.80 4.46
N CYS A 55 6.96 7.03 3.90
CA CYS A 55 7.14 7.79 2.67
C CYS A 55 6.35 7.16 1.51
N GLN A 56 6.47 5.85 1.30
CA GLN A 56 5.77 5.11 0.24
C GLN A 56 4.24 5.27 0.33
N ILE A 57 3.64 4.92 1.48
CA ILE A 57 2.17 4.91 1.63
C ILE A 57 1.54 6.31 1.62
N THR A 58 2.33 7.33 1.94
CA THR A 58 1.87 8.72 1.89
C THR A 58 2.13 9.34 0.52
N THR A 59 3.10 8.86 -0.25
CA THR A 59 3.39 9.35 -1.60
C THR A 59 2.46 8.77 -2.65
N PHE A 60 2.32 7.45 -2.69
CA PHE A 60 1.52 6.78 -3.71
C PHE A 60 0.15 6.42 -3.14
N PRO A 61 -0.95 6.90 -3.73
CA PRO A 61 -2.28 6.51 -3.28
C PRO A 61 -2.56 5.05 -3.61
N TYR A 62 -3.30 4.38 -2.73
CA TYR A 62 -3.94 3.13 -3.08
C TYR A 62 -5.09 3.42 -4.04
N GLU A 63 -5.12 2.83 -5.23
CA GLU A 63 -6.17 3.08 -6.22
C GLU A 63 -6.41 1.87 -7.12
N ASN A 64 -7.65 1.66 -7.58
CA ASN A 64 -7.98 0.62 -8.56
C ASN A 64 -8.59 1.17 -9.86
N LEU A 65 -8.27 2.41 -10.21
CA LEU A 65 -8.77 3.10 -11.39
C LEU A 65 -8.41 2.36 -12.68
N SER A 66 -7.29 1.64 -12.75
CA SER A 66 -6.98 0.83 -13.94
C SER A 66 -8.03 -0.27 -14.20
N VAL A 67 -8.77 -0.73 -13.19
CA VAL A 67 -9.90 -1.68 -13.37
C VAL A 67 -11.11 -1.00 -14.05
N HIS A 68 -11.22 0.33 -13.95
CA HIS A 68 -12.42 1.08 -14.35
C HIS A 68 -12.19 2.04 -15.53
N TYR A 69 -10.97 2.55 -15.68
CA TYR A 69 -10.62 3.61 -16.64
C TYR A 69 -9.51 3.20 -17.61
N SER A 70 -8.96 1.98 -17.53
CA SER A 70 -8.06 1.51 -18.58
C SER A 70 -8.87 0.93 -19.73
N GLN A 71 -8.38 1.09 -20.96
CA GLN A 71 -9.04 0.56 -22.16
C GLN A 71 -9.34 -0.93 -22.09
N SER A 72 -8.45 -1.72 -21.48
CA SER A 72 -8.62 -3.17 -21.35
C SER A 72 -9.36 -3.60 -20.08
N HIS A 73 -9.55 -2.68 -19.12
CA HIS A 73 -9.98 -2.98 -17.75
C HIS A 73 -9.13 -4.07 -17.06
N GLN A 74 -7.89 -4.25 -17.53
CA GLN A 74 -6.93 -5.20 -16.98
C GLN A 74 -5.78 -4.43 -16.34
N VAL A 75 -5.32 -4.94 -15.20
CA VAL A 75 -4.21 -4.33 -14.45
C VAL A 75 -2.93 -5.06 -14.81
N SER A 76 -1.91 -4.32 -15.28
CA SER A 76 -0.57 -4.87 -15.47
C SER A 76 0.26 -4.70 -14.22
N ILE A 77 0.95 -5.76 -13.81
CA ILE A 77 1.86 -5.77 -12.67
C ILE A 77 3.33 -5.92 -13.08
N GLN A 78 3.63 -5.72 -14.37
CA GLN A 78 4.99 -5.78 -14.91
C GLN A 78 5.82 -4.59 -14.41
N PRO A 79 7.03 -4.79 -13.84
CA PRO A 79 7.77 -3.72 -13.18
C PRO A 79 7.99 -2.46 -14.02
N ASN A 80 8.28 -2.59 -15.31
CA ASN A 80 8.45 -1.45 -16.22
C ASN A 80 7.17 -0.63 -16.39
N VAL A 81 6.01 -1.29 -16.50
CA VAL A 81 4.70 -0.63 -16.59
C VAL A 81 4.38 0.07 -15.28
N LEU A 82 4.66 -0.56 -14.14
CA LEU A 82 4.48 0.04 -12.82
C LEU A 82 5.33 1.29 -12.64
N PHE A 83 6.59 1.26 -13.08
CA PHE A 83 7.47 2.42 -13.00
C PHE A 83 6.94 3.59 -13.83
N THR A 84 6.56 3.35 -15.09
CA THR A 84 5.97 4.40 -15.94
C THR A 84 4.70 4.95 -15.28
N LYS A 85 3.79 4.08 -14.83
CA LYS A 85 2.53 4.48 -14.20
C LYS A 85 2.75 5.37 -12.97
N MET A 86 3.71 5.04 -12.10
CA MET A 86 3.89 5.73 -10.82
C MET A 86 4.87 6.90 -10.88
N MET A 87 5.81 6.91 -11.83
CA MET A 87 6.93 7.85 -11.84
C MET A 87 6.98 8.76 -13.07
N ALA A 88 6.22 8.49 -14.13
CA ALA A 88 6.28 9.32 -15.33
C ALA A 88 5.57 10.68 -15.11
N PRO A 89 6.08 11.78 -15.70
CA PRO A 89 5.56 13.13 -15.46
C PRO A 89 4.10 13.35 -15.90
N ASP A 90 3.63 12.58 -16.87
CA ASP A 90 2.26 12.60 -17.40
C ASP A 90 1.26 11.89 -16.49
N HIS A 91 1.73 10.96 -15.65
CA HIS A 91 0.92 10.21 -14.69
C HIS A 91 0.93 10.83 -13.29
N ASN A 92 0.66 12.15 -13.24
CA ASN A 92 0.63 12.92 -11.99
C ASN A 92 -0.27 12.26 -10.93
N GLY A 93 0.36 11.82 -9.84
CA GLY A 93 -0.32 11.32 -8.63
C GLY A 93 -0.89 9.91 -8.71
N ARG A 94 -0.66 9.15 -9.80
CA ARG A 94 -1.13 7.77 -9.91
C ARG A 94 -0.45 6.87 -8.86
N GLY A 95 -1.16 5.82 -8.48
CA GLY A 95 -0.64 4.77 -7.61
C GLY A 95 -1.04 3.40 -8.14
N GLY A 96 -1.60 2.56 -7.29
CA GLY A 96 -2.17 1.28 -7.70
C GLY A 96 -2.80 0.55 -6.54
N TYR A 97 -3.34 -0.62 -6.78
CA TYR A 97 -3.85 -1.46 -5.70
C TYR A 97 -2.74 -2.37 -5.15
N CYS A 98 -3.13 -3.36 -4.36
CA CYS A 98 -2.21 -4.21 -3.60
C CYS A 98 -1.02 -4.75 -4.41
N MET A 99 -1.31 -5.39 -5.55
CA MET A 99 -0.29 -6.03 -6.38
C MET A 99 0.71 -5.01 -6.93
N GLU A 100 0.21 -3.93 -7.53
CA GLU A 100 1.02 -2.89 -8.17
C GLU A 100 1.94 -2.20 -7.15
N LEU A 101 1.40 -1.72 -6.02
CA LEU A 101 2.17 -0.97 -5.03
C LEU A 101 3.19 -1.84 -4.30
N SER A 102 2.82 -3.07 -3.92
CA SER A 102 3.74 -3.95 -3.19
C SER A 102 4.86 -4.50 -4.08
N ILE A 103 4.60 -4.80 -5.37
CA ILE A 103 5.64 -5.23 -6.32
C ILE A 103 6.59 -4.07 -6.64
N PHE A 104 6.05 -2.87 -6.84
CA PHE A 104 6.87 -1.68 -7.03
C PHE A 104 7.80 -1.44 -5.82
N PHE A 105 7.24 -1.45 -4.60
CA PHE A 105 8.03 -1.26 -3.38
C PHE A 105 9.04 -2.38 -3.14
N HIS A 106 8.68 -3.64 -3.45
CA HIS A 106 9.59 -4.79 -3.40
C HIS A 106 10.87 -4.53 -4.21
N HIS A 107 10.71 -4.09 -5.46
CA HIS A 107 11.84 -3.79 -6.33
C HIS A 107 12.62 -2.55 -5.88
N MET A 108 11.98 -1.54 -5.29
CA MET A 108 12.69 -0.41 -4.69
C MET A 108 13.56 -0.86 -3.51
N LEU A 109 13.04 -1.68 -2.60
CA LEU A 109 13.81 -2.25 -1.48
C LEU A 109 15.01 -3.08 -1.97
N ARG A 110 14.83 -3.91 -3.00
CA ARG A 110 15.93 -4.66 -3.65
C ARG A 110 16.97 -3.72 -4.27
N GLY A 111 16.52 -2.63 -4.88
CA GLY A 111 17.38 -1.62 -5.49
C GLY A 111 18.26 -0.89 -4.47
N LEU A 112 17.78 -0.75 -3.24
CA LEU A 112 18.56 -0.28 -2.09
C LEU A 112 19.45 -1.36 -1.49
N GLY A 113 19.25 -2.64 -1.82
CA GLY A 113 20.01 -3.77 -1.28
C GLY A 113 19.44 -4.36 0.03
N PHE A 114 18.13 -4.22 0.28
CA PHE A 114 17.47 -4.98 1.35
C PHE A 114 17.31 -6.45 0.95
N HIS A 115 17.40 -7.35 1.93
CA HIS A 115 16.94 -8.72 1.78
C HIS A 115 15.43 -8.77 1.98
N VAL A 116 14.70 -8.99 0.91
CA VAL A 116 13.23 -8.98 0.90
C VAL A 116 12.70 -10.00 -0.10
N TYR A 117 11.61 -10.67 0.27
CA TYR A 117 10.83 -11.51 -0.63
C TYR A 117 9.33 -11.22 -0.46
N MET A 118 8.52 -11.68 -1.41
CA MET A 118 7.07 -11.46 -1.41
C MET A 118 6.32 -12.74 -1.02
N THR A 119 5.14 -12.59 -0.44
CA THR A 119 4.26 -13.73 -0.10
C THR A 119 2.79 -13.39 -0.36
N GLY A 120 1.99 -14.42 -0.64
CA GLY A 120 0.54 -14.31 -0.79
C GLY A 120 -0.19 -14.19 0.54
N VAL A 121 -1.19 -13.31 0.58
CA VAL A 121 -1.96 -12.99 1.78
C VAL A 121 -3.43 -13.38 1.60
N ARG A 122 -4.01 -13.96 2.65
CA ARG A 122 -5.45 -14.25 2.75
C ARG A 122 -6.13 -13.15 3.54
N ASN A 123 -7.06 -12.45 2.91
CA ASN A 123 -7.86 -11.42 3.57
C ASN A 123 -9.18 -11.98 4.07
N ARG A 124 -9.77 -11.32 5.06
CA ARG A 124 -11.18 -11.49 5.43
C ARG A 124 -12.01 -10.37 4.81
N THR A 125 -13.24 -10.69 4.45
CA THR A 125 -14.22 -9.69 4.00
C THR A 125 -14.66 -8.80 5.16
N ARG A 126 -15.24 -7.66 4.81
CA ARG A 126 -15.94 -6.83 5.78
C ARG A 126 -17.43 -7.11 5.78
N THR A 127 -17.98 -7.18 6.98
CA THR A 127 -19.42 -7.10 7.24
C THR A 127 -19.61 -6.05 8.33
N ASP A 128 -20.46 -5.05 8.07
CA ASP A 128 -20.70 -3.91 8.95
C ASP A 128 -19.42 -3.15 9.37
N GLY A 129 -18.47 -3.03 8.45
CA GLY A 129 -17.21 -2.29 8.66
C GLY A 129 -16.14 -3.06 9.44
N MET A 130 -16.41 -4.28 9.90
CA MET A 130 -15.48 -5.12 10.65
C MET A 130 -15.08 -6.36 9.85
N PRO A 131 -13.85 -6.89 10.02
CA PRO A 131 -13.46 -8.16 9.42
C PRO A 131 -14.30 -9.30 10.00
N GLN A 132 -15.10 -9.91 9.16
CA GLN A 132 -16.01 -10.99 9.53
C GLN A 132 -15.94 -12.13 8.52
N GLY A 133 -16.39 -13.32 8.95
CA GLY A 133 -16.39 -14.53 8.12
C GLY A 133 -15.02 -15.20 7.99
N GLU A 134 -14.96 -16.13 7.03
CA GLU A 134 -13.79 -16.95 6.73
C GLU A 134 -12.70 -16.19 5.97
N TYR A 135 -11.48 -16.70 6.04
CA TYR A 135 -10.37 -16.24 5.21
C TYR A 135 -10.60 -16.62 3.74
N GLN A 136 -10.35 -15.68 2.84
CA GLN A 136 -10.44 -15.89 1.40
C GLN A 136 -9.24 -16.68 0.83
N GLY A 137 -9.19 -16.80 -0.50
CA GLY A 137 -8.01 -17.20 -1.25
C GLY A 137 -6.81 -16.26 -1.06
N TRP A 138 -5.72 -16.50 -1.78
CA TRP A 138 -4.65 -15.50 -1.88
C TRP A 138 -5.12 -14.40 -2.82
N THR A 139 -5.34 -13.22 -2.27
CA THR A 139 -5.91 -12.07 -3.00
C THR A 139 -5.18 -10.78 -2.66
N HIS A 140 -4.04 -10.88 -1.96
CA HIS A 140 -3.25 -9.75 -1.49
C HIS A 140 -1.79 -10.18 -1.36
N ILE A 141 -0.91 -9.22 -1.15
CA ILE A 141 0.55 -9.38 -1.21
C ILE A 141 1.20 -8.67 -0.02
N ASN A 142 2.22 -9.29 0.54
CA ASN A 142 3.06 -8.71 1.59
C ASN A 142 4.55 -8.88 1.25
N ASN A 143 5.35 -7.89 1.63
CA ASN A 143 6.80 -7.98 1.60
C ASN A 143 7.34 -8.41 2.97
N ILE A 144 8.21 -9.41 3.00
CA ILE A 144 8.90 -9.84 4.23
C ILE A 144 10.37 -9.43 4.11
N VAL A 145 10.80 -8.55 5.01
CA VAL A 145 12.13 -7.92 5.01
C VAL A 145 12.97 -8.49 6.15
N HIS A 146 14.18 -8.93 5.81
CA HIS A 146 15.19 -9.36 6.78
C HIS A 146 16.27 -8.27 6.89
N LEU A 147 16.53 -7.83 8.11
CA LEU A 147 17.56 -6.84 8.37
C LEU A 147 18.89 -7.51 8.76
N PRO A 148 20.04 -6.85 8.54
CA PRO A 148 21.36 -7.36 8.93
C PRO A 148 21.49 -7.68 10.43
N CYS A 149 20.74 -6.99 11.29
CA CYS A 149 20.72 -7.26 12.74
C CYS A 149 19.96 -8.55 13.13
N GLY A 150 19.38 -9.27 12.17
CA GLY A 150 18.63 -10.51 12.39
C GLY A 150 17.13 -10.32 12.58
N SER A 151 16.66 -9.08 12.75
CA SER A 151 15.23 -8.78 12.82
C SER A 151 14.51 -9.00 11.49
N LYS A 152 13.25 -9.40 11.58
CA LYS A 152 12.37 -9.66 10.44
C LYS A 152 11.10 -8.82 10.55
N PHE A 153 10.65 -8.26 9.43
CA PHE A 153 9.49 -7.36 9.39
C PHE A 153 8.55 -7.69 8.24
N SER A 154 7.26 -7.55 8.50
CA SER A 154 6.21 -7.45 7.49
C SER A 154 6.09 -6.01 7.03
N ALA A 155 6.15 -5.77 5.73
CA ALA A 155 6.07 -4.46 5.12
C ALA A 155 4.92 -4.40 4.09
N ASP A 156 3.69 -4.42 4.59
CA ASP A 156 2.48 -4.28 3.79
C ASP A 156 2.15 -2.81 3.51
N VAL A 157 2.73 -2.26 2.45
CA VAL A 157 2.50 -0.87 2.00
C VAL A 157 1.19 -0.69 1.22
N ALA A 158 0.41 -1.75 1.01
CA ALA A 158 -0.65 -1.74 0.01
C ALA A 158 -1.93 -2.46 0.44
N PHE A 159 -2.20 -2.57 1.74
CA PHE A 159 -3.51 -3.05 2.22
C PHE A 159 -4.64 -2.03 1.98
N GLY A 160 -4.31 -0.76 1.74
CA GLY A 160 -5.24 0.36 1.68
C GLY A 160 -5.43 1.01 3.05
N GLY A 161 -6.58 1.66 3.27
CA GLY A 161 -6.74 2.57 4.41
C GLY A 161 -6.66 1.95 5.80
N ASP A 162 -6.86 0.64 5.93
CA ASP A 162 -6.88 -0.06 7.23
C ASP A 162 -5.63 -0.92 7.47
N GLY A 163 -4.63 -0.73 6.59
CA GLY A 163 -3.32 -1.33 6.74
C GLY A 163 -2.51 -0.73 7.87
N PRO A 164 -1.37 -1.35 8.18
CA PRO A 164 -0.41 -0.76 9.08
C PRO A 164 0.21 0.51 8.47
N THR A 165 0.55 1.48 9.30
CA THR A 165 1.27 2.71 8.93
C THR A 165 2.78 2.59 9.18
N SER A 166 3.26 1.40 9.56
CA SER A 166 4.67 1.10 9.78
C SER A 166 4.92 -0.40 9.57
N PRO A 167 6.16 -0.82 9.25
CA PRO A 167 6.52 -2.23 9.20
C PRO A 167 6.26 -2.91 10.54
N LEU A 168 5.66 -4.10 10.53
CA LEU A 168 5.34 -4.84 11.76
C LEU A 168 6.42 -5.88 12.04
N PRO A 169 6.97 -5.94 13.27
CA PRO A 169 7.95 -6.95 13.62
C PRO A 169 7.34 -8.35 13.55
N MET A 170 8.08 -9.28 12.98
CA MET A 170 7.76 -10.71 12.93
C MET A 170 8.56 -11.46 14.00
N ASP A 171 8.34 -11.07 15.26
CA ASP A 171 9.12 -11.50 16.44
C ASP A 171 8.43 -12.58 17.29
N GLY A 172 7.13 -12.84 17.04
CA GLY A 172 6.31 -13.78 17.81
C GLY A 172 5.89 -13.26 19.18
N ALA A 173 6.34 -12.06 19.58
CA ALA A 173 6.00 -11.41 20.84
C ALA A 173 4.68 -10.63 20.77
N ALA A 174 4.09 -10.51 19.57
CA ALA A 174 2.87 -9.74 19.32
C ALA A 174 2.99 -8.27 19.73
N SER A 175 4.17 -7.69 19.48
CA SER A 175 4.51 -6.30 19.73
C SER A 175 3.44 -5.37 19.17
N THR A 176 2.84 -4.56 20.05
CA THR A 176 1.76 -3.63 19.71
C THR A 176 2.35 -2.31 19.22
N LEU A 177 1.89 -1.84 18.08
CA LEU A 177 2.27 -0.55 17.51
C LEU A 177 1.04 0.36 17.38
N HIS A 178 1.26 1.65 17.62
CA HIS A 178 0.30 2.68 17.28
C HIS A 178 0.13 2.77 15.76
N ASN A 179 -1.11 2.89 15.29
CA ASN A 179 -1.44 3.03 13.87
C ASN A 179 -1.95 4.43 13.56
N LEU A 180 -3.22 4.56 13.13
CA LEU A 180 -3.87 5.86 12.88
C LEU A 180 -4.86 6.20 14.00
N GLY A 181 -4.72 7.37 14.61
CA GLY A 181 -5.62 7.81 15.68
C GLY A 181 -5.45 6.98 16.93
N THR A 182 -6.53 6.48 17.53
CA THR A 182 -6.44 5.59 18.70
C THR A 182 -6.18 4.12 18.35
N GLN A 183 -6.02 3.81 17.06
CA GLN A 183 -5.89 2.43 16.60
C GLN A 183 -4.51 1.85 16.94
N GLU A 184 -4.51 0.58 17.33
CA GLU A 184 -3.31 -0.21 17.53
C GLU A 184 -3.34 -1.44 16.63
N VAL A 185 -2.15 -1.89 16.22
CA VAL A 185 -1.94 -3.03 15.33
C VAL A 185 -0.85 -3.95 15.87
N ARG A 186 -0.92 -5.22 15.50
CA ARG A 186 0.11 -6.22 15.81
C ARG A 186 0.09 -7.38 14.83
N LEU A 187 1.17 -8.16 14.84
CA LEU A 187 1.23 -9.49 14.21
C LEU A 187 1.29 -10.56 15.28
N VAL A 188 0.40 -11.56 15.20
CA VAL A 188 0.46 -12.77 16.04
C VAL A 188 0.82 -13.97 15.18
N TYR A 189 1.43 -15.00 15.77
CA TYR A 189 1.83 -16.23 15.06
C TYR A 189 1.00 -17.42 15.54
N GLU A 190 -0.06 -17.73 14.81
CA GLU A 190 -1.12 -18.66 15.24
C GLU A 190 -1.78 -19.40 14.07
N ASN A 191 -2.68 -20.34 14.38
CA ASN A 191 -3.50 -21.01 13.37
C ASN A 191 -4.77 -20.19 13.11
N ILE A 192 -5.21 -20.12 11.86
CA ILE A 192 -6.52 -19.53 11.51
C ILE A 192 -7.66 -20.54 11.72
N PRO A 193 -8.92 -20.12 11.92
CA PRO A 193 -10.03 -21.03 12.27
C PRO A 193 -10.24 -22.22 11.32
N LYS A 194 -10.04 -22.03 10.01
CA LYS A 194 -10.18 -23.08 8.99
C LYS A 194 -9.03 -24.11 8.98
N GLN A 195 -7.93 -23.83 9.68
CA GLN A 195 -6.72 -24.62 9.62
C GLN A 195 -6.82 -25.86 10.52
N ARG A 196 -6.64 -27.05 9.94
CA ARG A 196 -6.67 -28.33 10.67
C ARG A 196 -5.30 -28.77 11.19
N LEU A 197 -4.23 -28.41 10.48
CA LEU A 197 -2.86 -28.76 10.86
C LEU A 197 -2.33 -27.76 11.88
N ARG A 198 -1.59 -28.24 12.89
CA ARG A 198 -0.94 -27.37 13.88
C ARG A 198 0.18 -26.54 13.29
N GLU A 199 0.89 -27.11 12.31
CA GLU A 199 2.00 -26.46 11.61
C GLU A 199 1.82 -26.56 10.08
N PRO A 200 2.36 -25.58 9.32
CA PRO A 200 2.97 -24.34 9.81
C PRO A 200 1.91 -23.38 10.38
N LYS A 201 2.25 -22.64 11.43
CA LYS A 201 1.47 -21.47 11.86
C LYS A 201 1.56 -20.33 10.84
N LEU A 202 0.61 -19.41 10.93
CA LEU A 202 0.50 -18.23 10.06
C LEU A 202 0.72 -16.96 10.87
N TRP A 203 1.28 -15.94 10.23
CA TRP A 203 1.26 -14.59 10.75
C TRP A 203 -0.10 -13.98 10.50
N VAL A 204 -0.73 -13.44 11.54
CA VAL A 204 -2.07 -12.85 11.49
C VAL A 204 -1.99 -11.38 11.91
N TYR A 205 -2.38 -10.50 11.01
CA TYR A 205 -2.53 -9.08 11.31
C TYR A 205 -3.81 -8.84 12.09
N GLN A 206 -3.66 -8.19 13.24
CA GLN A 206 -4.76 -7.79 14.10
C GLN A 206 -4.74 -6.29 14.32
N TYR A 207 -5.92 -5.69 14.40
CA TYR A 207 -6.08 -4.31 14.83
C TYR A 207 -7.14 -4.20 15.94
N ARG A 208 -7.05 -3.15 16.75
CA ARG A 208 -8.12 -2.70 17.64
C ARG A 208 -8.22 -1.18 17.59
N ASN A 209 -9.43 -0.65 17.70
CA ASN A 209 -9.66 0.80 17.54
C ASN A 209 -9.27 1.63 18.77
N SER A 210 -9.07 0.98 19.92
CA SER A 210 -8.58 1.57 21.17
C SER A 210 -8.23 0.44 22.14
N THR A 211 -7.54 0.75 23.23
CA THR A 211 -7.03 -0.24 24.20
C THR A 211 -8.13 -0.99 24.94
N ASP A 212 -9.35 -0.43 25.02
CA ASP A 212 -10.55 -1.03 25.61
C ASP A 212 -11.36 -1.91 24.64
N LYS A 213 -10.90 -2.07 23.39
CA LYS A 213 -11.57 -2.90 22.38
C LYS A 213 -10.83 -4.20 22.12
N GLU A 214 -11.59 -5.19 21.71
CA GLU A 214 -11.08 -6.49 21.29
C GLU A 214 -10.23 -6.38 20.02
N TRP A 215 -9.24 -7.28 19.93
CA TRP A 215 -8.44 -7.47 18.72
C TRP A 215 -9.27 -8.12 17.62
N ASN A 216 -9.14 -7.62 16.40
CA ASN A 216 -9.80 -8.15 15.22
C ASN A 216 -8.77 -8.62 14.20
N SER A 217 -8.77 -9.92 13.89
CA SER A 217 -7.93 -10.50 12.83
C SER A 217 -8.46 -10.11 11.46
N PHE A 218 -7.61 -9.51 10.61
CA PHE A 218 -8.01 -9.04 9.28
C PHE A 218 -7.43 -9.89 8.16
N TYR A 219 -6.13 -10.18 8.20
CA TYR A 219 -5.47 -10.99 7.18
C TYR A 219 -4.43 -11.92 7.78
N SER A 220 -4.05 -12.94 7.02
CA SER A 220 -3.02 -13.88 7.40
C SER A 220 -2.10 -14.25 6.24
N PHE A 221 -0.85 -14.56 6.53
CA PHE A 221 0.12 -15.02 5.54
C PHE A 221 1.08 -16.05 6.12
N SER A 222 1.63 -16.88 5.24
CA SER A 222 2.74 -17.79 5.52
C SER A 222 4.06 -17.17 5.08
N GLU A 223 5.18 -17.82 5.37
CA GLU A 223 6.50 -17.43 4.86
C GLU A 223 6.88 -18.16 3.56
N VAL A 224 5.87 -18.65 2.83
CA VAL A 224 6.08 -19.23 1.50
C VAL A 224 6.37 -18.09 0.52
N GLU A 225 7.51 -18.18 -0.14
CA GLU A 225 7.92 -17.23 -1.18
C GLU A 225 7.04 -17.36 -2.42
N PHE A 226 6.57 -16.21 -2.91
CA PHE A 226 5.78 -16.08 -4.13
C PHE A 226 6.55 -15.26 -5.16
N PHE A 227 6.36 -15.60 -6.43
CA PHE A 227 7.03 -14.97 -7.56
C PHE A 227 6.06 -14.13 -8.38
N GLN A 228 6.58 -13.42 -9.38
CA GLN A 228 5.78 -12.60 -10.29
C GLN A 228 4.61 -13.40 -10.88
N GLU A 229 4.86 -14.64 -11.28
CA GLU A 229 3.90 -15.54 -11.91
C GLU A 229 2.74 -15.90 -10.96
N ASP A 230 3.01 -16.11 -9.68
CA ASP A 230 1.97 -16.33 -8.66
C ASP A 230 1.08 -15.10 -8.52
N PHE A 231 1.67 -13.90 -8.63
CA PHE A 231 0.93 -12.66 -8.58
C PHE A 231 0.18 -12.37 -9.87
N GLU A 232 0.61 -12.83 -11.05
CA GLU A 232 -0.17 -12.70 -12.29
C GLU A 232 -1.51 -13.45 -12.18
N VAL A 233 -1.49 -14.66 -11.62
CA VAL A 233 -2.72 -15.44 -11.36
C VAL A 233 -3.61 -14.73 -10.34
N GLN A 234 -3.04 -14.25 -9.24
CA GLN A 234 -3.80 -13.54 -8.21
C GLN A 234 -4.35 -12.21 -8.71
N ASN A 235 -3.59 -11.45 -9.50
CA ASN A 235 -3.94 -10.16 -10.06
C ASN A 235 -5.16 -10.28 -10.99
N TRP A 236 -5.22 -11.34 -11.80
CA TRP A 236 -6.41 -11.63 -12.60
C TRP A 236 -7.65 -11.84 -11.72
N TRP A 237 -7.58 -12.74 -10.73
CA TRP A 237 -8.70 -12.96 -9.82
C TRP A 237 -9.09 -11.68 -9.05
N THR A 238 -8.09 -10.94 -8.57
CA THR A 238 -8.24 -9.75 -7.74
C THR A 238 -8.97 -8.65 -8.51
N SER A 239 -8.58 -8.38 -9.75
CA SER A 239 -9.20 -7.36 -10.60
C SER A 239 -10.64 -7.70 -11.05
N VAL A 240 -11.00 -8.99 -11.16
CA VAL A 240 -12.29 -9.40 -11.76
C VAL A 240 -13.31 -10.02 -10.80
N LYS A 241 -12.88 -10.55 -9.65
CA LYS A 241 -13.73 -11.33 -8.71
C LYS A 241 -13.68 -10.84 -7.26
N THR A 242 -13.07 -9.71 -6.98
CA THR A 242 -13.05 -9.11 -5.64
C THR A 242 -13.71 -7.73 -5.65
N LEU A 243 -13.73 -7.05 -4.49
CA LEU A 243 -14.28 -5.71 -4.35
C LEU A 243 -13.76 -4.73 -5.43
N HIS A 244 -12.54 -4.95 -5.94
CA HIS A 244 -11.95 -4.08 -6.96
C HIS A 244 -12.78 -3.99 -8.24
N ARG A 245 -13.55 -5.02 -8.60
CA ARG A 245 -14.40 -5.00 -9.80
C ARG A 245 -15.67 -4.16 -9.61
N TRP A 246 -16.17 -4.04 -8.39
CA TRP A 246 -17.48 -3.45 -8.07
C TRP A 246 -17.39 -2.26 -7.13
N THR A 247 -16.20 -1.71 -6.94
CA THR A 247 -15.98 -0.54 -6.10
C THR A 247 -14.87 0.29 -6.72
N VAL A 248 -15.13 1.57 -6.97
CA VAL A 248 -14.06 2.53 -7.28
C VAL A 248 -13.50 2.98 -5.94
N LEU A 249 -12.23 2.66 -5.69
CA LEU A 249 -11.58 2.86 -4.40
C LEU A 249 -10.29 3.63 -4.59
N VAL A 250 -10.15 4.75 -3.88
CA VAL A 250 -8.88 5.48 -3.77
C VAL A 250 -8.63 5.80 -2.31
N VAL A 251 -7.40 5.64 -1.83
CA VAL A 251 -6.98 6.02 -0.47
C VAL A 251 -5.67 6.78 -0.54
N ARG A 252 -5.63 7.93 0.12
CA ARG A 252 -4.42 8.72 0.32
C ARG A 252 -4.23 9.00 1.79
N PHE A 253 -3.09 8.60 2.35
CA PHE A 253 -2.70 8.99 3.71
C PHE A 253 -2.25 10.45 3.75
N LEU A 254 -2.57 11.12 4.85
CA LEU A 254 -2.24 12.52 5.10
C LEU A 254 -1.03 12.59 6.03
N ARG A 255 0.02 13.32 5.62
CA ARG A 255 1.09 13.70 6.55
C ARG A 255 0.65 14.86 7.45
N GLU A 256 1.33 15.03 8.57
CA GLU A 256 1.15 16.21 9.41
C GLU A 256 1.37 17.49 8.60
N GLY A 257 0.49 18.49 8.78
CA GLY A 257 0.53 19.74 8.01
C GLY A 257 -0.01 19.66 6.57
N GLU A 258 -0.32 18.47 6.04
CA GLU A 258 -0.88 18.38 4.68
C GLU A 258 -2.35 18.76 4.60
N PRO A 259 -2.75 19.50 3.55
CA PRO A 259 -4.16 19.77 3.32
C PRO A 259 -4.91 18.52 2.80
N ILE A 260 -6.20 18.47 3.12
CA ILE A 260 -7.13 17.44 2.63
C ILE A 260 -7.29 17.51 1.11
N LYS A 261 -7.31 18.72 0.55
CA LYS A 261 -7.33 18.98 -0.90
C LYS A 261 -5.93 19.35 -1.38
N PHE A 262 -5.57 18.96 -2.59
CA PHE A 262 -4.35 19.40 -3.25
C PHE A 262 -4.42 20.92 -3.49
N PRO A 263 -3.39 21.67 -3.07
CA PRO A 263 -3.37 23.11 -3.29
C PRO A 263 -3.21 23.40 -4.78
N LYS A 264 -3.91 24.41 -5.29
CA LYS A 264 -3.69 24.91 -6.64
C LYS A 264 -2.40 25.73 -6.65
N ASN A 265 -1.42 25.34 -7.47
CA ASN A 265 -0.15 26.05 -7.74
C ASN A 265 0.92 26.03 -6.62
N ASP A 266 0.76 25.24 -5.56
CA ASP A 266 1.83 25.03 -4.56
C ASP A 266 2.50 23.66 -4.72
N ALA A 267 3.78 23.59 -4.36
CA ALA A 267 4.47 22.31 -4.21
C ALA A 267 3.75 21.48 -3.15
N TRP A 268 3.34 20.27 -3.53
CA TRP A 268 2.52 19.39 -2.70
C TRP A 268 3.18 19.02 -1.36
N ARG A 269 4.51 18.92 -1.33
CA ARG A 269 5.31 18.68 -0.12
C ARG A 269 6.51 19.61 -0.09
N LYS A 270 6.71 20.28 1.04
CA LYS A 270 8.01 20.84 1.39
C LYS A 270 8.84 19.74 2.05
N GLY A 271 10.15 19.77 1.87
CA GLY A 271 11.05 18.89 2.63
C GLY A 271 10.78 19.10 4.12
N ASP A 272 10.46 18.02 4.81
CA ASP A 272 10.29 18.02 6.26
C ASP A 272 11.59 17.50 6.89
N ASP A 273 12.09 18.23 7.88
CA ASP A 273 13.29 17.86 8.63
C ASP A 273 13.02 16.72 9.62
N GLN A 274 11.75 16.35 9.84
CA GLN A 274 11.32 15.38 10.83
C GLN A 274 10.82 14.05 10.23
N GLU A 275 10.57 13.07 11.10
CA GLU A 275 9.96 11.81 10.70
C GLU A 275 8.55 12.02 10.13
N VAL A 276 8.17 11.21 9.14
CA VAL A 276 6.89 11.34 8.44
C VAL A 276 5.71 11.02 9.37
N GLY A 277 5.11 12.01 10.05
CA GLY A 277 3.89 11.86 10.84
C GLY A 277 2.66 11.58 9.98
N ILE A 278 1.90 10.50 10.23
CA ILE A 278 0.64 10.19 9.51
C ILE A 278 -0.54 10.53 10.43
N VAL A 279 -1.34 11.51 10.02
CA VAL A 279 -2.40 12.08 10.87
C VAL A 279 -3.81 11.75 10.38
N GLY A 280 -3.92 11.22 9.16
CA GLY A 280 -5.22 10.89 8.61
C GLY A 280 -5.15 10.15 7.29
N LYS A 281 -6.33 9.95 6.71
CA LYS A 281 -6.53 9.41 5.37
C LYS A 281 -7.76 10.03 4.72
N VAL A 282 -7.68 10.29 3.42
CA VAL A 282 -8.80 10.61 2.55
C VAL A 282 -9.10 9.38 1.71
N MET A 283 -10.37 9.08 1.50
CA MET A 283 -10.83 7.87 0.83
C MET A 283 -11.94 8.22 -0.15
N LEU A 284 -11.86 7.76 -1.39
CA LEU A 284 -12.96 7.75 -2.34
C LEU A 284 -13.51 6.33 -2.36
N VAL A 285 -14.82 6.20 -2.13
CA VAL A 285 -15.55 4.94 -2.27
C VAL A 285 -16.75 5.20 -3.16
N ASN A 286 -16.68 4.71 -4.40
CA ASN A 286 -17.64 4.96 -5.47
C ASN A 286 -17.84 6.45 -5.78
N ASN A 287 -18.83 7.06 -5.14
CA ASN A 287 -19.24 8.44 -5.36
C ASN A 287 -19.07 9.33 -4.11
N LEU A 288 -18.43 8.79 -3.07
CA LEU A 288 -18.24 9.46 -1.78
C LEU A 288 -16.76 9.68 -1.49
N VAL A 289 -16.38 10.93 -1.25
CA VAL A 289 -15.11 11.25 -0.59
C VAL A 289 -15.34 11.34 0.91
N LYS A 290 -14.52 10.61 1.66
CA LYS A 290 -14.54 10.51 3.11
C LYS A 290 -13.18 10.85 3.67
N VAL A 291 -13.13 11.34 4.90
CA VAL A 291 -11.88 11.59 5.62
C VAL A 291 -11.94 11.01 7.02
N ASN A 292 -10.81 10.50 7.47
CA ASN A 292 -10.57 10.09 8.85
C ASN A 292 -9.23 10.70 9.31
N VAL A 293 -9.26 11.56 10.34
CA VAL A 293 -8.09 12.21 10.93
C VAL A 293 -7.78 11.66 12.33
N GLY A 294 -7.81 10.33 12.45
CA GLY A 294 -7.55 9.62 13.72
C GLY A 294 -8.78 9.44 14.62
N GLY A 295 -9.98 9.51 14.05
CA GLY A 295 -11.24 9.41 14.79
C GLY A 295 -12.37 8.83 13.94
N LYS A 296 -13.56 9.43 14.02
CA LYS A 296 -14.71 8.99 13.20
C LYS A 296 -14.54 9.44 11.76
N THR A 297 -14.91 8.56 10.84
CA THR A 297 -14.93 8.87 9.41
C THR A 297 -16.09 9.81 9.11
N ARG A 298 -15.85 10.89 8.38
CA ARG A 298 -16.89 11.83 7.91
C ARG A 298 -16.90 11.92 6.39
N VAL A 299 -18.08 12.13 5.80
CA VAL A 299 -18.23 12.40 4.37
C VAL A 299 -17.85 13.87 4.12
N LEU A 300 -17.05 14.11 3.09
CA LEU A 300 -16.63 15.45 2.64
C LEU A 300 -17.38 15.90 1.40
N HIS A 301 -17.59 14.99 0.47
CA HIS A 301 -18.14 15.28 -0.83
C HIS A 301 -18.88 14.04 -1.33
N GLU A 302 -20.08 14.25 -1.85
CA GLU A 302 -20.84 13.28 -2.62
C GLU A 302 -21.10 13.89 -3.99
N PHE A 303 -20.92 13.09 -5.03
CA PHE A 303 -21.15 13.50 -6.40
C PHE A 303 -21.96 12.45 -7.15
N ASN A 304 -22.53 12.83 -8.29
CA ASN A 304 -23.45 11.97 -9.04
C ASN A 304 -23.08 11.81 -10.52
N SER A 305 -22.00 12.47 -10.98
CA SER A 305 -21.49 12.32 -12.35
C SER A 305 -20.01 11.94 -12.41
N GLU A 306 -19.59 11.42 -13.58
CA GLU A 306 -18.18 11.11 -13.83
C GLU A 306 -17.31 12.37 -13.87
N ASP A 307 -17.80 13.48 -14.40
CA ASP A 307 -17.05 14.75 -14.41
C ASP A 307 -16.74 15.22 -12.99
N GLU A 308 -17.72 15.14 -12.08
CA GLU A 308 -17.51 15.46 -10.66
C GLU A 308 -16.55 14.46 -9.97
N ARG A 309 -16.61 13.18 -10.35
CA ARG A 309 -15.66 12.16 -9.84
C ARG A 309 -14.23 12.48 -10.28
N LEU A 310 -14.02 12.82 -11.55
CA LEU A 310 -12.70 13.18 -12.09
C LEU A 310 -12.16 14.44 -11.41
N LEU A 311 -13.00 15.44 -11.17
CA LEU A 311 -12.64 16.62 -10.39
C LEU A 311 -12.26 16.23 -8.94
N ALA A 312 -13.00 15.32 -8.31
CA ALA A 312 -12.67 14.85 -6.97
C ALA A 312 -11.35 14.05 -6.92
N LEU A 313 -11.05 13.25 -7.96
CA LEU A 313 -9.76 12.55 -8.09
C LEU A 313 -8.59 13.55 -8.09
N GLN A 314 -8.73 14.63 -8.86
CA GLN A 314 -7.73 15.69 -8.91
C GLN A 314 -7.65 16.44 -7.57
N GLU A 315 -8.77 16.91 -7.05
CA GLU A 315 -8.81 17.75 -5.85
C GLU A 315 -8.33 17.04 -4.59
N TYR A 316 -8.69 15.78 -4.39
CA TYR A 316 -8.44 15.08 -3.12
C TYR A 316 -7.27 14.10 -3.19
N PHE A 317 -6.91 13.62 -4.39
CA PHE A 317 -5.91 12.56 -4.58
C PHE A 317 -4.78 12.97 -5.52
N GLY A 318 -4.88 14.14 -6.18
CA GLY A 318 -3.85 14.62 -7.10
C GLY A 318 -3.77 13.78 -8.38
N ILE A 319 -4.79 12.95 -8.62
CA ILE A 319 -4.86 12.05 -9.77
C ILE A 319 -5.58 12.77 -10.90
N SER A 320 -4.92 12.86 -12.05
CA SER A 320 -5.52 13.29 -13.31
C SER A 320 -5.56 12.14 -14.29
N LEU A 321 -6.70 11.96 -14.95
CA LEU A 321 -6.83 11.05 -16.10
C LEU A 321 -6.87 11.86 -17.39
N THR A 322 -6.32 11.31 -18.46
CA THR A 322 -6.45 11.90 -19.80
C THR A 322 -7.93 11.91 -20.24
N GLN A 323 -8.24 12.77 -21.22
CA GLN A 323 -9.59 12.81 -21.80
C GLN A 323 -10.02 11.44 -22.36
N GLU A 324 -9.08 10.68 -22.92
CA GLU A 324 -9.31 9.33 -23.44
C GLU A 324 -9.57 8.33 -22.31
N GLU A 325 -8.73 8.27 -21.28
CA GLU A 325 -8.92 7.39 -20.12
C GLU A 325 -10.27 7.63 -19.43
N ALA A 326 -10.67 8.90 -19.30
CA ALA A 326 -11.96 9.29 -18.73
C ALA A 326 -13.16 8.68 -19.49
N GLN A 327 -13.02 8.31 -20.76
CA GLN A 327 -14.10 7.69 -21.53
C GLN A 327 -14.24 6.18 -21.27
N PHE A 328 -13.19 5.48 -20.85
CA PHE A 328 -13.23 4.01 -20.81
C PHE A 328 -14.15 3.44 -19.74
N ILE A 329 -14.51 4.23 -18.72
CA ILE A 329 -15.53 3.82 -17.76
C ILE A 329 -16.95 3.81 -18.35
N LYS A 330 -17.21 4.49 -19.47
CA LYS A 330 -18.57 4.58 -20.05
C LYS A 330 -19.09 3.20 -20.45
N GLY A 331 -20.26 2.85 -19.92
CA GLY A 331 -20.86 1.52 -20.12
C GLY A 331 -20.30 0.44 -19.19
N TRP A 332 -19.34 0.78 -18.32
CA TRP A 332 -18.87 -0.09 -17.24
C TRP A 332 -19.81 -0.02 -16.04
N ASP A 333 -19.92 -1.11 -15.27
CA ASP A 333 -20.92 -1.24 -14.18
C ASP A 333 -20.82 -0.12 -13.12
N MET A 334 -19.64 0.46 -12.95
CA MET A 334 -19.35 1.48 -11.92
C MET A 334 -19.37 2.92 -12.45
N ALA A 335 -19.80 3.12 -13.70
CA ALA A 335 -20.00 4.43 -14.28
C ALA A 335 -21.10 5.20 -13.56
N LEU A 336 -20.84 6.45 -13.21
CA LEU A 336 -21.86 7.42 -12.83
C LEU A 336 -22.53 8.01 -14.07
N LYS A 337 -23.66 8.67 -13.84
CA LYS A 337 -24.49 9.24 -14.90
C LYS A 337 -23.88 10.47 -15.54
#